data_AF-Q7RJ95-F1
#
_entry.id   AF-Q7RJ95-F1
#
_cell.length_a   1.000
_cell.length_b   1.000
_cell.length_c   1.000
_cell.angle_alpha   90.00
_cell.angle_beta   90.00
_cell.angle_gamma   90.00
#
_symmetry.space_group_name_H-M   'P 1'
#
loop_
_entity.id
_entity.type
_entity.pdbx_description
1 polymer ?
#
loop_
_entity_poly.entity_id
_entity_poly.type
_entity_poly.pdbx_seq_one_letter_code
_entity_poly.pdbx_strand_id
1 'polypeptide(L)'
;KCKNDSSFKNWNHCIYGLDADLIMLSLVTHLNNIFILRDKFKLTNDSIHNNVVDNIEKMQSEFNVNSESDSGEVDSSEREVTINSESKNITINSESKEIDKSEENKNMANNESLNNCFNKTHKYTHDYYLHYDELNSYDFEILDIYKLRSSIKTQIATYINKLKKEKNIIFSINRVVDDIVFLSFLVGNDFLPHIPNIDINEGSMNEIFNSYIFYIYKYSNYITYKDKVHIERLKIVLKILSGQEFQYFKKRGINENIPEFTDEKKYKSYYYFHKFGVSDSKEIQQIVKKYIEGLFWNLHYYHFGCASWHWEYPYHYAPLCSDLLSFEKSDFFFEKGKPYSAYTHLISVLPQKDKNLLPDPYKNVYAEDEVKSFFPDNVKIDPNGKK
;
A
#
# COMPACT_ATOMS: atom_id res chain seq x y z
N LYS A 1 -17.09 -9.21 18.68
CA LYS A 1 -16.59 -10.30 19.56
C LYS A 1 -15.05 -10.30 19.68
N CYS A 2 -14.26 -10.11 18.60
CA CYS A 2 -12.79 -10.16 18.67
C CYS A 2 -12.09 -9.07 19.51
N LYS A 3 -12.63 -7.84 19.62
CA LYS A 3 -11.99 -6.75 20.40
C LYS A 3 -11.91 -7.00 21.91
N ASN A 4 -12.71 -7.92 22.45
CA ASN A 4 -12.79 -8.21 23.89
C ASN A 4 -12.04 -9.49 24.29
N ASP A 5 -11.44 -10.20 23.32
CA ASP A 5 -10.64 -11.38 23.58
C ASP A 5 -9.17 -10.98 23.69
N SER A 6 -8.63 -11.01 24.90
CA SER A 6 -7.22 -10.67 25.15
C SER A 6 -6.24 -11.60 24.42
N SER A 7 -6.69 -12.82 24.07
CA SER A 7 -5.87 -13.78 23.33
C SER A 7 -5.75 -13.46 21.84
N PHE A 8 -6.69 -12.67 21.28
CA PHE A 8 -6.72 -12.32 19.86
C PHE A 8 -5.41 -11.67 19.39
N LYS A 9 -4.81 -10.81 20.22
CA LYS A 9 -3.53 -10.15 19.89
C LYS A 9 -2.36 -11.13 19.72
N ASN A 10 -2.46 -12.32 20.33
CA ASN A 10 -1.41 -13.34 20.34
C ASN A 10 -1.64 -14.42 19.27
N TRP A 11 -2.81 -14.45 18.62
CA TRP A 11 -3.08 -15.38 17.52
C TRP A 11 -2.24 -15.04 16.28
N ASN A 12 -2.07 -16.02 15.42
CA ASN A 12 -1.55 -15.81 14.07
C ASN A 12 -2.72 -15.38 13.16
N HIS A 13 -2.59 -14.20 12.56
CA HIS A 13 -3.57 -13.62 11.64
C HIS A 13 -3.04 -13.78 10.22
N CYS A 14 -3.81 -14.39 9.34
CA CYS A 14 -3.49 -14.48 7.92
C CYS A 14 -4.63 -13.84 7.12
N ILE A 15 -4.30 -12.88 6.27
CA ILE A 15 -5.24 -12.20 5.38
C ILE A 15 -4.87 -12.58 3.95
N TYR A 16 -5.83 -13.08 3.18
CA TYR A 16 -5.62 -13.32 1.75
C TYR A 16 -6.18 -12.16 0.94
N GLY A 17 -5.39 -11.61 0.02
CA GLY A 17 -5.86 -10.61 -0.94
C GLY A 17 -4.74 -9.85 -1.65
N LEU A 18 -5.06 -9.27 -2.81
CA LEU A 18 -4.09 -8.62 -3.70
C LEU A 18 -4.02 -7.09 -3.53
N ASP A 19 -4.91 -6.51 -2.74
CA ASP A 19 -4.98 -5.05 -2.63
C ASP A 19 -3.81 -4.49 -1.82
N ALA A 20 -3.20 -3.41 -2.30
CA ALA A 20 -2.12 -2.73 -1.59
C ALA A 20 -2.57 -2.19 -0.22
N ASP A 21 -3.84 -1.81 -0.10
CA ASP A 21 -4.42 -1.31 1.15
C ASP A 21 -4.41 -2.33 2.28
N LEU A 22 -4.38 -3.65 1.97
CA LEU A 22 -4.24 -4.68 3.00
C LEU A 22 -2.92 -4.56 3.74
N ILE A 23 -1.85 -4.11 3.09
CA ILE A 23 -0.55 -3.86 3.73
C ILE A 23 -0.70 -2.72 4.75
N MET A 24 -1.31 -1.61 4.33
CA MET A 24 -1.51 -0.44 5.18
C MET A 24 -2.46 -0.71 6.35
N LEU A 25 -3.57 -1.41 6.11
CA LEU A 25 -4.50 -1.84 7.15
C LEU A 25 -3.83 -2.77 8.15
N SER A 26 -3.06 -3.75 7.67
CA SER A 26 -2.32 -4.68 8.53
C SER A 26 -1.31 -3.98 9.42
N LEU A 27 -0.60 -2.99 8.88
CA LEU A 27 0.34 -2.14 9.62
C LEU A 27 -0.35 -1.38 10.77
N VAL A 28 -1.51 -0.78 10.51
CA VAL A 28 -2.29 -0.01 11.50
C VAL A 28 -2.91 -0.88 12.60
N THR A 29 -3.06 -2.19 12.38
CA THR A 29 -3.56 -3.10 13.44
C THR A 29 -2.59 -3.23 14.63
N HIS A 30 -1.30 -2.95 14.41
CA HIS A 30 -0.21 -3.14 15.35
C HIS A 30 -0.03 -4.59 15.87
N LEU A 31 -0.63 -5.58 15.20
CA LEU A 31 -0.51 -7.00 15.55
C LEU A 31 0.87 -7.54 15.15
N ASN A 32 1.51 -8.30 16.04
CA ASN A 32 2.85 -8.86 15.79
C ASN A 32 2.80 -10.10 14.88
N ASN A 33 1.76 -10.90 14.98
CA ASN A 33 1.65 -12.13 14.20
C ASN A 33 0.61 -11.93 13.10
N ILE A 34 0.89 -11.07 12.13
CA ILE A 34 0.00 -10.80 10.99
C ILE A 34 0.74 -10.96 9.66
N PHE A 35 0.14 -11.74 8.77
CA PHE A 35 0.68 -12.14 7.48
C PHE A 35 -0.34 -11.85 6.39
N ILE A 36 0.15 -11.42 5.23
CA ILE A 36 -0.68 -11.30 4.02
C ILE A 36 -0.27 -12.38 3.05
N LEU A 37 -1.19 -13.29 2.74
CA LEU A 37 -1.04 -14.30 1.71
C LEU A 37 -1.54 -13.73 0.38
N ARG A 38 -0.75 -13.88 -0.68
CA ARG A 38 -1.07 -13.31 -2.00
C ARG A 38 -0.68 -14.30 -3.08
N ASP A 39 -1.37 -14.23 -4.21
CA ASP A 39 -0.93 -14.95 -5.41
C ASP A 39 0.40 -14.35 -5.86
N LYS A 40 1.34 -15.22 -6.20
CA LYS A 40 2.63 -14.82 -6.75
C LYS A 40 2.40 -14.29 -8.15
N PHE A 41 2.62 -12.98 -8.34
CA PHE A 41 2.54 -12.37 -9.66
C PHE A 41 3.68 -12.91 -10.55
N LYS A 42 3.33 -13.70 -11.57
CA LYS A 42 4.22 -13.94 -12.72
C LYS A 42 4.15 -12.69 -13.60
N LEU A 43 5.06 -11.74 -13.39
CA LEU A 43 5.28 -10.66 -14.36
C LEU A 43 5.59 -11.34 -15.71
N THR A 44 4.77 -11.16 -16.73
CA THR A 44 4.93 -11.77 -18.07
C THR A 44 6.17 -11.25 -18.85
N ASN A 45 7.19 -10.76 -18.14
CA ASN A 45 8.51 -10.40 -18.65
C ASN A 45 9.59 -11.04 -17.76
N ASP A 46 9.65 -12.37 -17.75
CA ASP A 46 10.71 -13.14 -17.07
C ASP A 46 12.12 -12.73 -17.56
N SER A 47 12.26 -12.08 -18.72
CA SER A 47 13.53 -11.54 -19.19
C SER A 47 14.00 -10.31 -18.39
N ILE A 48 13.10 -9.51 -17.82
CA ILE A 48 13.49 -8.32 -17.04
C ILE A 48 13.72 -8.69 -15.58
N HIS A 49 12.91 -9.59 -15.02
CA HIS A 49 13.09 -10.01 -13.63
C HIS A 49 14.39 -10.79 -13.41
N ASN A 50 14.74 -11.71 -14.32
CA ASN A 50 16.03 -12.41 -14.27
C ASN A 50 17.19 -11.43 -14.42
N ASN A 51 17.12 -10.48 -15.37
CA ASN A 51 18.16 -9.45 -15.51
C ASN A 51 18.30 -8.55 -14.27
N VAL A 52 17.22 -8.24 -13.54
CA VAL A 52 17.29 -7.42 -12.32
C VAL A 52 17.85 -8.22 -11.15
N VAL A 53 17.46 -9.48 -10.98
CA VAL A 53 18.00 -10.36 -9.94
C VAL A 53 19.48 -10.65 -10.21
N ASP A 54 19.85 -10.96 -11.45
CA ASP A 54 21.23 -11.17 -11.88
C ASP A 54 22.09 -9.92 -11.69
N ASN A 55 21.54 -8.72 -11.93
CA ASN A 55 22.24 -7.45 -11.68
C ASN A 55 22.40 -7.14 -10.18
N ILE A 56 21.41 -7.48 -9.34
CA ILE A 56 21.50 -7.32 -7.89
C ILE A 56 22.53 -8.28 -7.29
N GLU A 57 22.57 -9.53 -7.75
CA GLU A 57 23.56 -10.53 -7.34
C GLU A 57 24.97 -10.16 -7.82
N LYS A 58 25.12 -9.64 -9.05
CA LYS A 58 26.40 -9.10 -9.53
C LYS A 58 26.90 -7.93 -8.67
N MET A 59 26.02 -6.98 -8.34
CA MET A 59 26.39 -5.84 -7.50
C MET A 59 26.79 -6.26 -6.08
N GLN A 60 26.20 -7.33 -5.54
CA GLN A 60 26.62 -7.89 -4.24
C GLN A 60 27.97 -8.63 -4.34
N SER A 61 28.26 -9.29 -5.46
CA SER A 61 29.56 -9.94 -5.69
C SER A 61 30.69 -8.92 -5.89
N GLU A 62 30.44 -7.80 -6.58
CA GLU A 62 31.43 -6.73 -6.79
C GLU A 62 31.73 -5.94 -5.51
N PHE A 63 30.81 -5.91 -4.55
CA PHE A 63 31.05 -5.32 -3.21
C PHE A 63 31.92 -6.21 -2.31
N ASN A 64 31.91 -7.53 -2.50
CA ASN A 64 32.69 -8.47 -1.69
C ASN A 64 34.12 -8.74 -2.21
N VAL A 65 34.46 -8.31 -3.43
CA VAL A 65 35.80 -8.51 -4.01
C VAL A 65 36.75 -7.33 -3.72
N ASN A 66 36.24 -6.17 -3.29
CA ASN A 66 37.07 -4.98 -3.05
C ASN A 66 37.56 -4.80 -1.59
N SER A 67 37.45 -5.82 -0.73
CA SER A 67 37.89 -5.73 0.68
C SER A 67 39.00 -6.72 1.08
N GLU A 68 39.73 -7.31 0.14
CA GLU A 68 40.92 -8.12 0.44
C GLU A 68 42.16 -7.63 -0.32
N SER A 69 42.82 -6.62 0.25
CA SER A 69 44.27 -6.44 0.18
C SER A 69 44.69 -5.33 1.15
N ASP A 70 45.05 -5.68 2.38
CA ASP A 70 46.42 -5.40 2.83
C ASP A 70 46.74 -6.19 4.10
N SER A 71 47.85 -6.91 4.04
CA SER A 71 48.43 -7.73 5.10
C SER A 71 49.33 -6.88 6.00
N GLY A 72 49.21 -7.04 7.31
CA GLY A 72 50.17 -6.50 8.28
C GLY A 72 49.85 -6.91 9.72
N GLU A 73 50.51 -7.97 10.18
CA GLU A 73 50.61 -8.48 11.56
C GLU A 73 51.11 -7.38 12.53
N VAL A 74 50.77 -7.34 13.83
CA VAL A 74 51.26 -8.14 14.98
C VAL A 74 50.48 -7.64 16.22
N ASP A 75 49.71 -8.48 16.94
CA ASP A 75 50.01 -9.14 18.25
C ASP A 75 50.16 -8.16 19.45
N SER A 76 49.71 -8.35 20.69
CA SER A 76 49.05 -9.42 21.46
C SER A 76 48.49 -8.83 22.79
N SER A 77 47.65 -9.62 23.48
CA SER A 77 47.21 -9.58 24.90
C SER A 77 45.92 -8.79 25.25
N GLU A 78 44.75 -9.46 25.28
CA GLU A 78 44.11 -10.19 26.43
C GLU A 78 43.20 -9.25 27.28
N ARG A 79 41.87 -9.40 27.46
CA ARG A 79 41.02 -10.59 27.71
C ARG A 79 39.53 -10.38 27.38
N GLU A 80 38.89 -11.51 27.05
CA GLU A 80 37.52 -11.78 26.62
C GLU A 80 36.50 -11.97 27.76
N VAL A 81 35.19 -11.90 27.43
CA VAL A 81 34.20 -12.93 27.81
C VAL A 81 33.30 -13.26 26.60
N THR A 82 33.14 -14.56 26.37
CA THR A 82 32.90 -15.24 25.09
C THR A 82 31.47 -15.77 24.92
N ILE A 83 31.09 -15.95 23.66
CA ILE A 83 29.88 -16.55 23.09
C ILE A 83 30.04 -18.08 23.03
N ASN A 84 28.99 -18.86 23.31
CA ASN A 84 28.94 -20.29 22.97
C ASN A 84 27.92 -20.55 21.84
N SER A 85 28.44 -21.02 20.70
CA SER A 85 27.71 -21.74 19.66
C SER A 85 28.48 -23.03 19.36
N GLU A 86 27.92 -24.19 19.71
CA GLU A 86 28.42 -25.49 19.24
C GLU A 86 27.65 -25.92 18.00
N SER A 87 28.37 -26.10 16.90
CA SER A 87 27.92 -26.82 15.70
C SER A 87 28.34 -28.28 15.83
N LYS A 88 27.38 -29.20 15.97
CA LYS A 88 27.63 -30.65 15.83
C LYS A 88 27.22 -31.11 14.44
N ASN A 89 28.21 -31.53 13.66
CA ASN A 89 28.03 -32.31 12.45
C ASN A 89 27.47 -33.70 12.82
N ILE A 90 26.30 -34.05 12.28
CA ILE A 90 25.83 -35.43 12.20
C ILE A 90 25.63 -35.77 10.73
N THR A 91 26.53 -36.61 10.24
CA THR A 91 26.48 -37.32 8.96
C THR A 91 25.27 -38.27 8.95
N ILE A 92 24.41 -38.16 7.93
CA ILE A 92 23.42 -39.21 7.62
C ILE A 92 23.86 -39.87 6.31
N ASN A 93 24.35 -41.12 6.44
CA ASN A 93 24.57 -42.04 5.33
C ASN A 93 23.23 -42.41 4.70
N SER A 94 23.09 -42.23 3.39
CA SER A 94 22.06 -42.91 2.60
C SER A 94 22.68 -44.16 1.96
N GLU A 95 22.63 -45.29 2.68
CA GLU A 95 22.81 -46.61 2.09
C GLU A 95 21.53 -47.00 1.34
N SER A 96 21.69 -47.37 0.08
CA SER A 96 20.72 -48.07 -0.74
C SER A 96 20.50 -49.49 -0.21
N LYS A 97 19.28 -49.79 0.24
CA LYS A 97 18.78 -51.16 0.40
C LYS A 97 17.43 -51.30 -0.28
N GLU A 98 17.41 -52.10 -1.35
CA GLU A 98 16.21 -52.69 -1.93
C GLU A 98 15.51 -53.55 -0.88
N ILE A 99 14.20 -53.32 -0.66
CA ILE A 99 13.30 -54.26 0.01
C ILE A 99 11.99 -54.33 -0.79
N ASP A 100 11.54 -55.56 -0.94
CA ASP A 100 10.56 -56.11 -1.89
C ASP A 100 9.19 -55.42 -2.01
N LYS A 101 8.76 -55.27 -3.27
CA LYS A 101 7.39 -55.00 -3.69
C LYS A 101 6.54 -56.27 -3.59
N SER A 102 6.02 -56.63 -2.43
CA SER A 102 4.96 -57.64 -2.36
C SER A 102 4.13 -57.64 -1.06
N GLU A 103 3.60 -56.51 -0.58
CA GLU A 103 2.60 -56.59 0.52
C GLU A 103 1.61 -55.41 0.67
N GLU A 104 1.25 -54.73 -0.43
CA GLU A 104 0.27 -53.60 -0.41
C GLU A 104 -1.08 -53.89 -1.09
N ASN A 105 -1.51 -55.14 -1.20
CA ASN A 105 -2.76 -55.51 -1.91
C ASN A 105 -3.85 -56.19 -1.06
N LYS A 106 -3.98 -55.86 0.23
CA LYS A 106 -5.08 -56.43 1.06
C LYS A 106 -5.85 -55.54 2.03
N ASN A 107 -5.63 -54.22 2.07
CA ASN A 107 -6.41 -53.33 2.96
C ASN A 107 -7.14 -52.20 2.21
N MET A 108 -7.66 -52.50 1.01
CA MET A 108 -8.49 -51.58 0.22
C MET A 108 -9.95 -52.03 0.18
N ALA A 109 -10.54 -52.24 1.37
CA ALA A 109 -11.98 -52.38 1.56
C ALA A 109 -12.26 -52.18 3.05
N ASN A 110 -12.76 -50.99 3.41
CA ASN A 110 -13.37 -50.57 4.69
C ASN A 110 -12.79 -49.23 5.19
N ASN A 111 -13.09 -48.14 4.47
CA ASN A 111 -13.25 -46.81 5.08
C ASN A 111 -14.02 -45.86 4.15
N GLU A 112 -15.10 -46.35 3.52
CA GLU A 112 -16.14 -45.49 2.96
C GLU A 112 -17.09 -45.05 4.10
N SER A 113 -16.69 -44.09 4.93
CA SER A 113 -17.66 -43.29 5.72
C SER A 113 -17.03 -42.08 6.44
N LEU A 114 -16.22 -41.26 5.77
CA LEU A 114 -15.81 -39.95 6.31
C LEU A 114 -15.39 -38.93 5.22
N ASN A 115 -16.11 -38.88 4.10
CA ASN A 115 -15.97 -37.79 3.12
C ASN A 115 -17.17 -36.85 3.19
N ASN A 116 -17.25 -36.04 4.23
CA ASN A 116 -18.17 -34.91 4.28
C ASN A 116 -17.47 -33.68 4.89
N CYS A 117 -17.55 -32.56 4.18
CA CYS A 117 -17.05 -31.20 4.48
C CYS A 117 -15.63 -30.94 3.91
N PHE A 118 -15.43 -30.24 2.79
CA PHE A 118 -15.64 -28.79 2.60
C PHE A 118 -16.22 -28.35 1.24
N ASN A 119 -16.43 -29.27 0.29
CA ASN A 119 -16.82 -28.90 -1.08
C ASN A 119 -18.34 -28.89 -1.26
N LYS A 120 -19.02 -27.87 -0.72
CA LYS A 120 -20.37 -27.52 -1.21
C LYS A 120 -20.21 -26.62 -2.42
N THR A 121 -20.09 -27.21 -3.59
CA THR A 121 -20.08 -26.46 -4.85
C THR A 121 -21.47 -25.88 -5.08
N HIS A 122 -21.57 -24.55 -5.21
CA HIS A 122 -22.83 -23.88 -5.47
C HIS A 122 -23.38 -24.34 -6.83
N LYS A 123 -24.70 -24.51 -6.97
CA LYS A 123 -25.33 -25.02 -8.21
C LYS A 123 -24.90 -24.25 -9.46
N TYR A 124 -24.72 -22.94 -9.35
CA TYR A 124 -24.30 -22.07 -10.47
C TYR A 124 -22.80 -22.05 -10.74
N THR A 125 -21.97 -22.63 -9.86
CA THR A 125 -20.51 -22.66 -10.03
C THR A 125 -20.00 -24.07 -10.29
N HIS A 126 -20.88 -25.08 -10.31
CA HIS A 126 -20.51 -26.48 -10.49
C HIS A 126 -19.62 -26.70 -11.71
N ASP A 127 -20.02 -26.18 -12.87
CA ASP A 127 -19.28 -26.35 -14.12
C ASP A 127 -17.92 -25.63 -14.12
N TYR A 128 -17.79 -24.54 -13.36
CA TYR A 128 -16.51 -23.82 -13.19
C TYR A 128 -15.47 -24.62 -12.40
N TYR A 129 -15.92 -25.51 -11.50
CA TYR A 129 -15.04 -26.33 -10.68
C TYR A 129 -14.78 -27.74 -11.25
N LEU A 130 -15.26 -28.04 -12.48
CA LEU A 130 -14.96 -29.31 -13.16
C LEU A 130 -13.58 -29.30 -13.86
N HIS A 131 -13.01 -28.12 -14.10
CA HIS A 131 -11.73 -27.92 -14.78
C HIS A 131 -10.85 -26.93 -14.01
N TYR A 132 -10.37 -27.30 -12.83
CA TYR A 132 -9.42 -26.50 -12.06
C TYR A 132 -7.99 -27.04 -12.24
N ASP A 133 -7.03 -26.14 -12.35
CA ASP A 133 -5.62 -26.47 -12.17
C ASP A 133 -5.33 -26.64 -10.68
N GLU A 134 -4.49 -27.62 -10.32
CA GLU A 134 -4.08 -27.81 -8.93
C GLU A 134 -3.23 -26.62 -8.46
N LEU A 135 -3.62 -26.02 -7.34
CA LEU A 135 -2.86 -24.95 -6.69
C LEU A 135 -1.67 -25.56 -5.92
N ASN A 136 -0.49 -25.01 -6.13
CA ASN A 136 0.72 -25.38 -5.42
C ASN A 136 1.18 -24.27 -4.46
N SER A 137 1.94 -24.63 -3.43
CA SER A 137 2.48 -23.64 -2.47
C SER A 137 3.39 -22.59 -3.12
N TYR A 138 3.93 -22.86 -4.29
CA TYR A 138 4.77 -21.94 -5.07
C TYR A 138 3.98 -20.87 -5.82
N ASP A 139 2.65 -21.01 -5.89
CA ASP A 139 1.75 -20.02 -6.51
C ASP A 139 1.43 -18.86 -5.57
N PHE A 140 1.94 -18.90 -4.34
CA PHE A 140 1.67 -17.90 -3.32
C PHE A 140 2.95 -17.30 -2.73
N GLU A 141 2.84 -16.05 -2.30
CA GLU A 141 3.81 -15.35 -1.49
C GLU A 141 3.20 -14.92 -0.16
N ILE A 142 4.05 -14.81 0.88
CA ILE A 142 3.64 -14.38 2.21
C ILE A 142 4.43 -13.12 2.58
N LEU A 143 3.69 -12.04 2.84
CA LEU A 143 4.25 -10.82 3.39
C LEU A 143 4.09 -10.82 4.91
N ASP A 144 5.22 -10.84 5.61
CA ASP A 144 5.30 -10.72 7.06
C ASP A 144 5.33 -9.24 7.47
N ILE A 145 4.24 -8.77 8.08
CA ILE A 145 4.04 -7.37 8.43
C ILE A 145 4.90 -6.96 9.64
N TYR A 146 5.24 -7.91 10.52
CA TYR A 146 6.17 -7.63 11.62
C TYR A 146 7.59 -7.41 11.11
N LYS A 147 8.04 -8.20 10.14
CA LYS A 147 9.32 -7.95 9.45
C LYS A 147 9.31 -6.62 8.72
N LEU A 148 8.20 -6.24 8.08
CA LEU A 148 8.06 -4.92 7.46
C LEU A 148 8.21 -3.79 8.48
N ARG A 149 7.50 -3.84 9.63
CA ARG A 149 7.66 -2.85 10.71
C ARG A 149 9.09 -2.80 11.26
N SER A 150 9.72 -3.96 11.40
CA SER A 150 11.12 -4.07 11.84
C SER A 150 12.08 -3.44 10.83
N SER A 151 11.84 -3.64 9.52
CA SER A 151 12.60 -2.98 8.45
C SER A 151 12.48 -1.46 8.51
N ILE A 152 11.27 -0.92 8.70
CA ILE A 152 11.05 0.53 8.88
C ILE A 152 11.85 1.07 10.08
N LYS A 153 11.81 0.36 11.22
CA LYS A 153 12.58 0.72 12.41
C LYS A 153 14.08 0.74 12.14
N THR A 154 14.60 -0.28 11.44
CA THR A 154 16.01 -0.38 11.07
C THR A 154 16.43 0.73 10.11
N GLN A 155 15.62 1.07 9.10
CA GLN A 155 15.91 2.17 8.18
C GLN A 155 16.02 3.51 8.90
N ILE A 156 15.11 3.81 9.82
CA ILE A 156 15.19 5.01 10.66
C ILE A 156 16.49 5.00 11.48
N ALA A 157 16.79 3.90 12.18
CA ALA A 157 18.00 3.80 12.99
C ALA A 157 19.29 4.00 12.17
N THR A 158 19.37 3.37 10.99
CA THR A 158 20.50 3.51 10.06
C THR A 158 20.68 4.95 9.60
N TYR A 159 19.58 5.64 9.24
CA TYR A 159 19.65 7.05 8.85
C TYR A 159 20.16 7.93 10.00
N ILE A 160 19.64 7.74 11.22
CA ILE A 160 20.07 8.48 12.41
C ILE A 160 21.56 8.28 12.68
N ASN A 161 22.04 7.02 12.61
CA ASN A 161 23.45 6.69 12.81
C ASN A 161 24.35 7.36 11.74
N LYS A 162 23.90 7.40 10.47
CA LYS A 162 24.61 8.07 9.38
C LYS A 162 24.82 9.56 9.60
N LEU A 163 23.92 10.23 10.32
CA LEU A 163 24.04 11.66 10.60
C LEU A 163 25.16 11.99 11.60
N LYS A 164 25.83 10.99 12.21
CA LYS A 164 26.97 11.15 13.13
C LYS A 164 26.73 12.19 14.24
N LYS A 165 25.49 12.30 14.74
CA LYS A 165 25.15 13.23 15.83
C LYS A 165 24.85 12.46 17.11
N GLU A 166 25.31 12.95 18.24
CA GLU A 166 25.07 12.43 19.60
C GLU A 166 23.62 12.62 20.09
N LYS A 167 22.62 12.52 19.21
CA LYS A 167 21.22 12.67 19.59
C LYS A 167 20.59 11.29 19.73
N ASN A 168 20.44 10.84 20.97
CA ASN A 168 19.63 9.67 21.29
C ASN A 168 18.15 10.00 21.07
N ILE A 169 17.56 9.45 20.01
CA ILE A 169 16.14 9.64 19.69
C ILE A 169 15.38 8.39 20.07
N ILE A 170 14.37 8.58 20.92
CA ILE A 170 13.44 7.52 21.32
C ILE A 170 12.13 7.75 20.58
N PHE A 171 11.67 6.74 19.83
CA PHE A 171 10.39 6.75 19.15
C PHE A 171 9.68 5.41 19.27
N SER A 172 8.35 5.45 19.15
CA SER A 172 7.47 4.29 19.11
C SER A 172 7.25 3.89 17.66
N ILE A 173 7.63 2.66 17.30
CA ILE A 173 7.44 2.15 15.94
C ILE A 173 5.97 2.13 15.52
N ASN A 174 5.05 1.83 16.45
CA ASN A 174 3.61 1.85 16.16
C ASN A 174 3.16 3.25 15.72
N ARG A 175 3.60 4.29 16.43
CA ARG A 175 3.25 5.68 16.10
C ARG A 175 3.91 6.18 14.83
N VAL A 176 5.12 5.71 14.54
CA VAL A 176 5.80 5.94 13.26
C VAL A 176 5.02 5.32 12.09
N VAL A 177 4.56 4.09 12.28
CA VAL A 177 3.76 3.37 11.27
C VAL A 177 2.44 4.08 11.01
N ASP A 178 1.74 4.55 12.05
CA ASP A 178 0.51 5.33 11.90
C ASP A 178 0.74 6.57 11.00
N ASP A 179 1.83 7.32 11.24
CA ASP A 179 2.16 8.51 10.45
C ASP A 179 2.55 8.18 9.01
N ILE A 180 3.32 7.11 8.78
CA ILE A 180 3.71 6.67 7.44
C ILE A 180 2.48 6.22 6.64
N VAL A 181 1.57 5.47 7.26
CA VAL A 181 0.33 5.04 6.62
C VAL A 181 -0.51 6.26 6.25
N PHE A 182 -0.68 7.21 7.17
CA PHE A 182 -1.38 8.46 6.87
C PHE A 182 -0.76 9.25 5.71
N LEU A 183 0.57 9.39 5.68
CA LEU A 183 1.26 10.10 4.60
C LEU A 183 1.17 9.36 3.26
N SER A 184 1.06 8.03 3.27
CA SER A 184 0.88 7.22 2.06
C SER A 184 -0.42 7.53 1.32
N PHE A 185 -1.44 8.08 1.99
CA PHE A 185 -2.68 8.53 1.32
C PHE A 185 -2.43 9.61 0.26
N LEU A 186 -1.31 10.35 0.33
CA LEU A 186 -0.92 11.36 -0.66
C LEU A 186 -0.52 10.76 -2.02
N VAL A 187 -0.12 9.48 -2.04
CA VAL A 187 0.29 8.72 -3.23
C VAL A 187 -0.93 8.26 -4.05
N GLY A 188 -2.13 8.46 -3.52
CA GLY A 188 -3.39 8.00 -4.09
C GLY A 188 -3.88 6.73 -3.43
N ASN A 189 -5.21 6.62 -3.35
CA ASN A 189 -5.96 5.46 -2.86
C ASN A 189 -7.34 5.48 -3.53
N ASP A 190 -8.19 4.51 -3.23
CA ASP A 190 -9.51 4.39 -3.86
C ASP A 190 -10.42 5.61 -3.64
N PHE A 191 -10.18 6.40 -2.58
CA PHE A 191 -11.02 7.55 -2.21
C PHE A 191 -10.46 8.90 -2.67
N LEU A 192 -9.14 8.99 -2.90
CA LEU A 192 -8.46 10.23 -3.25
C LEU A 192 -7.47 10.03 -4.40
N PRO A 193 -7.50 10.89 -5.42
CA PRO A 193 -6.49 10.87 -6.48
C PRO A 193 -5.11 11.19 -5.89
N HIS A 194 -4.06 10.61 -6.48
CA HIS A 194 -2.68 10.94 -6.14
C HIS A 194 -2.37 12.42 -6.38
N ILE A 195 -1.51 13.00 -5.52
CA ILE A 195 -0.98 14.34 -5.73
C ILE A 195 -0.04 14.32 -6.94
N PRO A 196 -0.08 15.32 -7.85
CA PRO A 196 0.63 15.23 -9.12
C PRO A 196 2.12 14.86 -9.02
N ASN A 197 2.86 15.48 -8.11
CA ASN A 197 4.30 15.24 -7.93
C ASN A 197 4.61 14.10 -6.93
N ILE A 198 3.61 13.33 -6.50
CA ILE A 198 3.76 12.21 -5.57
C ILE A 198 3.18 10.97 -6.25
N ASP A 199 4.00 10.31 -7.08
CA ASP A 199 3.63 9.10 -7.81
C ASP A 199 4.53 7.93 -7.37
N ILE A 200 3.91 6.78 -7.07
CA ILE A 200 4.64 5.56 -6.69
C ILE A 200 5.63 5.11 -7.79
N ASN A 201 5.29 5.34 -9.06
CA ASN A 201 6.14 4.97 -10.20
C ASN A 201 7.39 5.86 -10.31
N GLU A 202 7.34 7.07 -9.73
CA GLU A 202 8.50 7.96 -9.63
C GLU A 202 9.29 7.78 -8.32
N GLY A 203 8.91 6.80 -7.50
CA GLY A 203 9.59 6.48 -6.24
C GLY A 203 9.18 7.37 -5.06
N SER A 204 8.06 8.11 -5.15
CA SER A 204 7.65 9.06 -4.11
C SER A 204 7.34 8.43 -2.75
N MET A 205 7.12 7.11 -2.68
CA MET A 205 7.09 6.40 -1.39
C MET A 205 8.40 6.58 -0.62
N ASN A 206 9.54 6.45 -1.28
CA ASN A 206 10.85 6.66 -0.66
C ASN A 206 11.02 8.13 -0.24
N GLU A 207 10.50 9.08 -1.01
CA GLU A 207 10.53 10.50 -0.67
C GLU A 207 9.70 10.81 0.57
N ILE A 208 8.50 10.23 0.70
CA ILE A 208 7.65 10.32 1.89
C ILE A 208 8.38 9.74 3.10
N PHE A 209 8.93 8.53 2.96
CA PHE A 209 9.69 7.89 4.03
C PHE A 209 10.88 8.75 4.47
N ASN A 210 11.72 9.21 3.54
CA ASN A 210 12.88 10.05 3.84
C ASN A 210 12.49 11.39 4.47
N SER A 211 11.42 12.02 3.98
CA SER A 211 10.88 13.26 4.53
C SER A 211 10.40 13.06 5.98
N TYR A 212 9.72 11.95 6.25
CA TYR A 212 9.26 11.60 7.59
C TYR A 212 10.43 11.22 8.53
N ILE A 213 11.43 10.49 8.05
CA ILE A 213 12.64 10.15 8.82
C ILE A 213 13.36 11.44 9.26
N PHE A 214 13.54 12.39 8.35
CA PHE A 214 14.11 13.70 8.69
C PHE A 214 13.26 14.44 9.74
N TYR A 215 11.93 14.40 9.58
CA TYR A 215 10.98 15.01 10.50
C TYR A 215 11.08 14.41 11.92
N ILE A 216 10.96 13.08 12.07
CA ILE A 216 10.97 12.42 13.37
C ILE A 216 12.33 12.58 14.07
N TYR A 217 13.42 12.60 13.31
CA TYR A 217 14.76 12.89 13.82
C TYR A 217 14.85 14.29 14.45
N LYS A 218 14.29 15.29 13.76
CA LYS A 218 14.37 16.69 14.17
C LYS A 218 13.44 16.99 15.34
N TYR A 219 12.17 16.58 15.26
CA TYR A 219 11.10 17.03 16.17
C TYR A 219 10.71 16.02 17.24
N SER A 220 11.02 14.73 17.05
CA SER A 220 10.77 13.66 18.03
C SER A 220 9.33 13.61 18.55
N ASN A 221 8.36 13.88 17.67
CA ASN A 221 6.93 13.81 17.94
C ASN A 221 6.19 13.36 16.66
N TYR A 222 4.89 13.04 16.78
CA TYR A 222 4.12 12.38 15.71
C TYR A 222 3.09 13.31 15.07
N ILE A 223 2.75 13.05 13.81
CA ILE A 223 1.78 13.80 13.00
C ILE A 223 0.35 13.41 13.37
N THR A 224 0.10 12.13 13.59
CA THR A 224 -1.23 11.57 13.83
C THR A 224 -1.36 11.00 15.23
N TYR A 225 -2.59 10.93 15.74
CA TYR A 225 -2.96 10.14 16.90
C TYR A 225 -4.38 9.62 16.70
N LYS A 226 -4.51 8.33 16.37
CA LYS A 226 -5.78 7.73 15.95
C LYS A 226 -6.33 8.49 14.73
N ASP A 227 -7.55 9.00 14.79
CA ASP A 227 -8.19 9.79 13.72
C ASP A 227 -7.87 11.30 13.77
N LYS A 228 -6.95 11.73 14.63
CA LYS A 228 -6.57 13.14 14.76
C LYS A 228 -5.23 13.40 14.09
N VAL A 229 -5.13 14.55 13.43
CA VAL A 229 -3.92 15.01 12.73
C VAL A 229 -3.50 16.35 13.31
N HIS A 230 -2.20 16.49 13.61
CA HIS A 230 -1.62 17.75 14.03
C HIS A 230 -1.18 18.55 12.80
N ILE A 231 -1.96 19.56 12.42
CA ILE A 231 -1.79 20.32 11.17
C ILE A 231 -0.41 20.94 11.02
N GLU A 232 0.10 21.63 12.04
CA GLU A 232 1.43 22.27 11.94
C GLU A 232 2.57 21.26 11.76
N ARG A 233 2.40 20.02 12.22
CA ARG A 233 3.37 18.94 12.04
C ARG A 233 3.29 18.37 10.63
N LEU A 234 2.07 18.14 10.14
CA LEU A 234 1.82 17.72 8.77
C LEU A 234 2.41 18.73 7.76
N LYS A 235 2.20 20.03 7.98
CA LYS A 235 2.73 21.10 7.13
C LYS A 235 4.25 21.03 6.96
N ILE A 236 4.99 20.61 7.97
CA ILE A 236 6.45 20.47 7.86
C ILE A 236 6.82 19.42 6.81
N VAL A 237 6.15 18.26 6.83
CA VAL A 237 6.40 17.19 5.84
C VAL A 237 5.90 17.60 4.46
N LEU A 238 4.70 18.17 4.36
CA LEU A 238 4.17 18.70 3.09
C LEU A 238 5.10 19.76 2.48
N LYS A 239 5.74 20.60 3.32
CA LYS A 239 6.70 21.60 2.83
C LYS A 239 7.92 20.95 2.19
N ILE A 240 8.43 19.86 2.76
CA ILE A 240 9.54 19.09 2.19
C ILE A 240 9.12 18.47 0.86
N LEU A 241 7.97 17.80 0.83
CA LEU A 241 7.44 17.14 -0.37
C LEU A 241 7.14 18.13 -1.51
N SER A 242 6.64 19.33 -1.18
CA SER A 242 6.37 20.38 -2.16
C SER A 242 7.63 20.92 -2.86
N GLY A 243 8.83 20.64 -2.32
CA GLY A 243 10.09 21.12 -2.89
C GLY A 243 10.40 20.57 -4.28
N GLN A 244 9.86 19.40 -4.65
CA GLN A 244 10.06 18.79 -5.96
C GLN A 244 8.93 19.08 -6.95
N GLU A 245 7.88 19.78 -6.53
CA GLU A 245 6.67 20.01 -7.32
C GLU A 245 6.98 20.71 -8.66
N PHE A 246 7.77 21.79 -8.64
CA PHE A 246 8.09 22.48 -9.89
C PHE A 246 9.00 21.65 -10.81
N GLN A 247 9.94 20.86 -10.26
CA GLN A 247 10.80 20.00 -11.08
C GLN A 247 9.99 18.90 -11.79
N TYR A 248 8.99 18.35 -11.09
CA TYR A 248 8.03 17.43 -11.68
C TYR A 248 7.31 18.06 -12.88
N PHE A 249 6.71 19.24 -12.70
CA PHE A 249 6.01 19.92 -13.80
C PHE A 249 6.96 20.31 -14.93
N LYS A 250 8.18 20.78 -14.63
CA LYS A 250 9.17 21.11 -15.65
C LYS A 250 9.52 19.90 -16.52
N LYS A 251 9.78 18.73 -15.92
CA LYS A 251 10.01 17.47 -16.63
C LYS A 251 8.81 17.08 -17.48
N ARG A 252 7.61 17.18 -16.92
CA ARG A 252 6.34 16.88 -17.60
C ARG A 252 6.08 17.83 -18.77
N GLY A 253 6.32 19.12 -18.61
CA GLY A 253 6.16 20.14 -19.66
C GLY A 253 7.06 19.89 -20.86
N ILE A 254 8.29 19.40 -20.63
CA ILE A 254 9.20 18.98 -21.70
C ILE A 254 8.65 17.73 -22.41
N ASN A 255 8.22 16.72 -21.65
CA ASN A 255 7.75 15.45 -22.21
C ASN A 255 6.42 15.58 -22.97
N GLU A 256 5.51 16.42 -22.48
CA GLU A 256 4.17 16.63 -23.04
C GLU A 256 4.11 17.82 -24.01
N ASN A 257 5.22 18.54 -24.23
CA ASN A 257 5.30 19.78 -24.99
C ASN A 257 4.31 20.86 -24.51
N ILE A 258 4.27 21.09 -23.19
CA ILE A 258 3.46 22.10 -22.51
C ILE A 258 4.39 23.18 -21.93
N PRO A 259 4.61 24.32 -22.62
CA PRO A 259 5.53 25.36 -22.17
C PRO A 259 5.18 25.94 -20.80
N GLU A 260 3.90 26.05 -20.47
CA GLU A 260 3.41 26.63 -19.22
C GLU A 260 3.86 25.83 -17.99
N PHE A 261 4.02 24.51 -18.11
CA PHE A 261 4.57 23.68 -17.05
C PHE A 261 6.08 23.90 -16.82
N THR A 262 6.79 24.52 -17.77
CA THR A 262 8.20 24.86 -17.62
C THR A 262 8.43 26.24 -16.97
N ASP A 263 7.37 27.02 -16.74
CA ASP A 263 7.41 28.35 -16.11
C ASP A 263 6.88 28.28 -14.67
N GLU A 264 7.76 28.55 -13.69
CA GLU A 264 7.47 28.48 -12.25
C GLU A 264 6.30 29.40 -11.83
N LYS A 265 6.03 30.47 -12.59
CA LYS A 265 4.93 31.39 -12.30
C LYS A 265 3.60 30.96 -12.91
N LYS A 266 3.60 30.04 -13.89
CA LYS A 266 2.41 29.70 -14.69
C LYS A 266 1.92 28.27 -14.50
N TYR A 267 2.78 27.32 -14.13
CA TYR A 267 2.39 25.91 -14.08
C TYR A 267 1.16 25.65 -13.20
N LYS A 268 1.05 26.35 -12.06
CA LYS A 268 -0.10 26.22 -11.15
C LYS A 268 -1.40 26.69 -11.79
N SER A 269 -1.43 27.91 -12.31
CA SER A 269 -2.62 28.46 -12.95
C SER A 269 -3.02 27.63 -14.16
N TYR A 270 -2.05 27.15 -14.94
CA TYR A 270 -2.31 26.25 -16.06
C TYR A 270 -2.90 24.91 -15.59
N TYR A 271 -2.33 24.31 -14.54
CA TYR A 271 -2.82 23.07 -13.95
C TYR A 271 -4.28 23.18 -13.52
N TYR A 272 -4.63 24.17 -12.70
CA TYR A 272 -6.00 24.33 -12.20
C TYR A 272 -6.98 24.68 -13.32
N PHE A 273 -6.59 25.53 -14.26
CA PHE A 273 -7.45 25.87 -15.39
C PHE A 273 -7.75 24.64 -16.27
N HIS A 274 -6.75 23.84 -16.60
CA HIS A 274 -6.93 22.71 -17.51
C HIS A 274 -7.50 21.44 -16.85
N LYS A 275 -7.24 21.22 -15.55
CA LYS A 275 -7.71 20.01 -14.84
C LYS A 275 -9.03 20.23 -14.11
N PHE A 276 -9.25 21.43 -13.56
CA PHE A 276 -10.43 21.74 -12.75
C PHE A 276 -11.36 22.76 -13.43
N GLY A 277 -10.89 23.48 -14.46
CA GLY A 277 -11.67 24.56 -15.07
C GLY A 277 -11.73 25.82 -14.21
N VAL A 278 -10.83 25.96 -13.22
CA VAL A 278 -10.87 27.05 -12.22
C VAL A 278 -9.65 27.95 -12.33
N SER A 279 -9.87 29.24 -12.07
CA SER A 279 -8.81 30.25 -11.96
C SER A 279 -8.92 31.07 -10.67
N ASP A 280 -10.05 30.98 -9.96
CA ASP A 280 -10.26 31.73 -8.72
C ASP A 280 -9.56 31.07 -7.54
N SER A 281 -8.88 31.87 -6.73
CA SER A 281 -8.15 31.40 -5.56
C SER A 281 -9.08 30.80 -4.50
N LYS A 282 -10.32 31.29 -4.36
CA LYS A 282 -11.27 30.74 -3.39
C LYS A 282 -11.75 29.35 -3.78
N GLU A 283 -11.97 29.10 -5.08
CA GLU A 283 -12.31 27.77 -5.60
C GLU A 283 -11.17 26.78 -5.36
N ILE A 284 -9.92 27.19 -5.60
CA ILE A 284 -8.74 26.37 -5.30
C ILE A 284 -8.67 26.04 -3.79
N GLN A 285 -8.95 26.99 -2.91
CA GLN A 285 -9.02 26.74 -1.46
C GLN A 285 -10.12 25.74 -1.08
N GLN A 286 -11.26 25.74 -1.79
CA GLN A 286 -12.32 24.75 -1.57
C GLN A 286 -11.88 23.34 -1.99
N ILE A 287 -11.20 23.21 -3.13
CA ILE A 287 -10.60 21.95 -3.60
C ILE A 287 -9.61 21.42 -2.55
N VAL A 288 -8.68 22.29 -2.09
CA VAL A 288 -7.72 21.96 -1.03
C VAL A 288 -8.43 21.50 0.24
N LYS A 289 -9.45 22.24 0.70
CA LYS A 289 -10.22 21.88 1.89
C LYS A 289 -10.89 20.51 1.74
N LYS A 290 -11.49 20.23 0.58
CA LYS A 290 -12.15 18.94 0.29
C LYS A 290 -11.15 17.78 0.24
N TYR A 291 -9.96 18.00 -0.30
CA TYR A 291 -8.91 16.99 -0.32
C TYR A 291 -8.41 16.67 1.10
N ILE A 292 -8.15 17.70 1.91
CA ILE A 292 -7.76 17.53 3.32
C ILE A 292 -8.88 16.86 4.13
N GLU A 293 -10.15 17.20 3.90
CA GLU A 293 -11.30 16.51 4.49
C GLU A 293 -11.24 15.00 4.18
N GLY A 294 -10.91 14.63 2.95
CA GLY A 294 -10.74 13.23 2.55
C GLY A 294 -9.59 12.52 3.25
N LEU A 295 -8.45 13.19 3.47
CA LEU A 295 -7.35 12.61 4.24
C LEU A 295 -7.79 12.25 5.68
N PHE A 296 -8.63 13.10 6.27
CA PHE A 296 -9.19 12.87 7.60
C PHE A 296 -10.24 11.76 7.59
N TRP A 297 -11.08 11.71 6.55
CA TRP A 297 -12.04 10.63 6.34
C TRP A 297 -11.32 9.28 6.21
N ASN A 298 -10.25 9.20 5.39
CA ASN A 298 -9.43 8.01 5.23
C ASN A 298 -8.78 7.58 6.55
N LEU A 299 -8.18 8.52 7.29
CA LEU A 299 -7.57 8.19 8.58
C LEU A 299 -8.61 7.62 9.57
N HIS A 300 -9.80 8.23 9.62
CA HIS A 300 -10.89 7.71 10.44
C HIS A 300 -11.37 6.33 9.94
N TYR A 301 -11.45 6.13 8.62
CA TYR A 301 -11.81 4.85 8.01
C TYR A 301 -10.88 3.71 8.47
N TYR A 302 -9.57 3.92 8.43
CA TYR A 302 -8.58 2.88 8.77
C TYR A 302 -8.56 2.56 10.28
N HIS A 303 -8.88 3.52 11.16
CA HIS A 303 -8.86 3.31 12.60
C HIS A 303 -10.22 2.91 13.21
N PHE A 304 -11.33 3.42 12.66
CA PHE A 304 -12.67 3.32 13.26
C PHE A 304 -13.77 2.86 12.28
N GLY A 305 -13.43 2.65 11.01
CA GLY A 305 -14.38 2.33 9.95
C GLY A 305 -15.02 3.58 9.34
N CYS A 306 -15.91 3.39 8.35
CA CYS A 306 -16.49 4.44 7.50
C CYS A 306 -17.01 5.66 8.29
N ALA A 307 -16.40 6.83 8.17
CA ALA A 307 -16.81 8.01 8.92
C ALA A 307 -18.16 8.57 8.43
N SER A 308 -18.39 8.53 7.12
CA SER A 308 -19.63 8.93 6.46
C SER A 308 -19.82 8.12 5.18
N TRP A 309 -20.99 7.50 5.03
CA TRP A 309 -21.35 6.72 3.83
C TRP A 309 -21.67 7.58 2.60
N HIS A 310 -21.89 8.88 2.78
CA HIS A 310 -22.27 9.81 1.72
C HIS A 310 -21.16 10.81 1.38
N TRP A 311 -20.06 10.82 2.14
CA TRP A 311 -18.94 11.70 1.82
C TRP A 311 -18.25 11.23 0.55
N GLU A 312 -17.91 12.18 -0.31
CA GLU A 312 -17.13 11.95 -1.52
C GLU A 312 -16.15 13.11 -1.76
N TYR A 313 -15.12 12.84 -2.54
CA TYR A 313 -14.26 13.86 -3.13
C TYR A 313 -14.77 14.17 -4.55
N PRO A 314 -15.41 15.33 -4.80
CA PRO A 314 -16.17 15.57 -6.03
C PRO A 314 -15.30 16.04 -7.21
N TYR A 315 -14.01 15.69 -7.22
CA TYR A 315 -13.07 16.09 -8.27
C TYR A 315 -12.25 14.89 -8.74
N HIS A 316 -11.89 14.89 -10.03
CA HIS A 316 -11.10 13.81 -10.62
C HIS A 316 -9.58 13.92 -10.37
N TYR A 317 -9.12 15.07 -9.88
CA TYR A 317 -7.69 15.35 -9.67
C TYR A 317 -7.45 15.89 -8.25
N ALA A 318 -6.24 15.70 -7.74
CA ALA A 318 -5.81 16.26 -6.46
C ALA A 318 -5.33 17.72 -6.62
N PRO A 319 -5.42 18.57 -5.58
CA PRO A 319 -4.71 19.85 -5.59
C PRO A 319 -3.18 19.63 -5.56
N LEU A 320 -2.43 20.71 -5.77
CA LEU A 320 -0.97 20.69 -5.68
C LEU A 320 -0.50 20.55 -4.23
N CYS A 321 0.62 19.85 -4.01
CA CYS A 321 1.18 19.62 -2.67
C CYS A 321 1.48 20.93 -1.94
N SER A 322 2.00 21.92 -2.66
CA SER A 322 2.35 23.23 -2.13
C SER A 322 1.13 24.03 -1.68
N ASP A 323 -0.05 23.81 -2.28
CA ASP A 323 -1.28 24.51 -1.92
C ASP A 323 -1.96 23.91 -0.68
N LEU A 324 -1.68 22.64 -0.35
CA LEU A 324 -2.12 22.02 0.91
C LEU A 324 -1.56 22.74 2.15
N LEU A 325 -0.47 23.49 2.02
CA LEU A 325 0.14 24.28 3.11
C LEU A 325 -0.75 25.44 3.57
N SER A 326 -1.69 25.90 2.73
CA SER A 326 -2.60 27.01 3.06
C SER A 326 -3.69 26.64 4.06
N PHE A 327 -3.83 25.36 4.42
CA PHE A 327 -4.89 24.87 5.31
C PHE A 327 -4.62 25.19 6.79
N GLU A 328 -5.55 25.86 7.47
CA GLU A 328 -5.37 26.29 8.88
C GLU A 328 -6.23 25.54 9.90
N LYS A 329 -7.51 25.25 9.61
CA LYS A 329 -8.46 24.75 10.61
C LYS A 329 -8.96 23.34 10.32
N SER A 330 -8.87 22.45 11.31
CA SER A 330 -9.22 21.02 11.20
C SER A 330 -10.37 20.61 12.12
N ASP A 331 -11.58 21.09 11.82
CA ASP A 331 -12.80 20.52 12.40
C ASP A 331 -13.69 20.02 11.26
N PHE A 332 -13.49 18.76 10.88
CA PHE A 332 -14.38 18.06 9.95
C PHE A 332 -15.40 17.27 10.75
N PHE A 333 -16.67 17.47 10.42
CA PHE A 333 -17.77 16.69 10.96
C PHE A 333 -18.28 15.76 9.87
N PHE A 334 -18.25 14.46 10.16
CA PHE A 334 -18.76 13.43 9.27
C PHE A 334 -20.08 12.91 9.80
N GLU A 335 -21.16 13.18 9.06
CA GLU A 335 -22.43 12.54 9.34
C GLU A 335 -22.36 11.08 8.86
N LYS A 336 -22.49 10.13 9.80
CA LYS A 336 -22.31 8.70 9.51
C LYS A 336 -23.17 8.23 8.34
N GLY A 337 -24.44 8.62 8.30
CA GLY A 337 -25.39 8.11 7.30
C GLY A 337 -25.58 6.60 7.38
N LYS A 338 -25.99 5.99 6.26
CA LYS A 338 -26.15 4.54 6.10
C LYS A 338 -25.67 4.12 4.72
N PRO A 339 -25.20 2.88 4.54
CA PRO A 339 -24.86 2.39 3.20
C PRO A 339 -26.10 2.41 2.31
N TYR A 340 -25.89 2.65 1.01
CA TYR A 340 -26.94 2.50 0.01
C TYR A 340 -27.48 1.07 -0.01
N SER A 341 -28.72 0.91 -0.47
CA SER A 341 -29.26 -0.42 -0.72
C SER A 341 -28.45 -1.11 -1.83
N ALA A 342 -28.43 -2.44 -1.84
CA ALA A 342 -27.71 -3.20 -2.87
C ALA A 342 -28.14 -2.79 -4.29
N TYR A 343 -29.44 -2.55 -4.51
CA TYR A 343 -29.95 -2.11 -5.82
C TYR A 343 -29.56 -0.68 -6.16
N THR A 344 -29.63 0.24 -5.20
CA THR A 344 -29.18 1.63 -5.42
C THR A 344 -27.70 1.65 -5.78
N HIS A 345 -26.87 0.93 -5.01
CA HIS A 345 -25.46 0.80 -5.30
C HIS A 345 -25.21 0.20 -6.69
N LEU A 346 -25.90 -0.89 -7.02
CA LEU A 346 -25.75 -1.58 -8.29
C LEU A 346 -26.12 -0.68 -9.48
N ILE A 347 -27.19 0.11 -9.37
CA ILE A 347 -27.57 1.10 -10.39
C ILE A 347 -26.49 2.17 -10.54
N SER A 348 -25.92 2.66 -9.44
CA SER A 348 -24.88 3.70 -9.44
C SER A 348 -23.54 3.26 -10.02
N VAL A 349 -23.21 1.96 -9.98
CA VAL A 349 -21.90 1.45 -10.46
C VAL A 349 -21.96 0.71 -11.78
N LEU A 350 -23.10 0.10 -12.13
CA LEU A 350 -23.20 -0.68 -13.36
C LEU A 350 -23.29 0.23 -14.58
N PRO A 351 -22.52 -0.04 -15.64
CA PRO A 351 -22.73 0.61 -16.92
C PRO A 351 -24.05 0.12 -17.55
N GLN A 352 -24.68 0.97 -18.36
CA GLN A 352 -26.00 0.71 -18.95
C GLN A 352 -26.07 -0.60 -19.76
N LYS A 353 -24.96 -1.00 -20.39
CA LYS A 353 -24.85 -2.25 -21.17
C LYS A 353 -25.10 -3.52 -20.33
N ASP A 354 -24.85 -3.44 -19.02
CA ASP A 354 -24.94 -4.58 -18.10
C ASP A 354 -26.26 -4.56 -17.29
N LYS A 355 -27.28 -3.81 -17.75
CA LYS A 355 -28.61 -3.73 -17.11
C LYS A 355 -29.31 -5.07 -16.89
N ASN A 356 -28.88 -6.13 -17.58
CA ASN A 356 -29.41 -7.48 -17.39
C ASN A 356 -29.12 -8.06 -15.99
N LEU A 357 -28.15 -7.50 -15.26
CA LEU A 357 -27.86 -7.83 -13.87
C LEU A 357 -28.85 -7.21 -12.87
N LEU A 358 -29.67 -6.26 -13.31
CA LEU A 358 -30.73 -5.67 -12.49
C LEU A 358 -32.01 -6.50 -12.55
N PRO A 359 -32.81 -6.53 -11.46
CA PRO A 359 -34.18 -7.04 -11.50
C PRO A 359 -35.02 -6.33 -12.58
N ASP A 360 -36.00 -7.03 -13.16
CA ASP A 360 -36.82 -6.51 -14.26
C ASP A 360 -37.42 -5.10 -14.04
N PRO A 361 -37.92 -4.75 -12.83
CA PRO A 361 -38.45 -3.40 -12.59
C PRO A 361 -37.42 -2.27 -12.77
N TYR A 362 -36.13 -2.54 -12.58
CA TYR A 362 -35.07 -1.53 -12.60
C TYR A 362 -34.33 -1.44 -13.94
N LYS A 363 -34.59 -2.34 -14.90
CA LYS A 363 -33.86 -2.37 -16.18
C LYS A 363 -34.03 -1.10 -17.02
N ASN A 364 -35.12 -0.36 -16.80
CA ASN A 364 -35.43 0.87 -17.53
C ASN A 364 -35.00 2.15 -16.80
N VAL A 365 -34.40 2.05 -15.60
CA VAL A 365 -34.03 3.22 -14.78
C VAL A 365 -33.07 4.18 -15.50
N TYR A 366 -32.18 3.65 -16.35
CA TYR A 366 -31.22 4.45 -17.12
C TYR A 366 -31.85 5.33 -18.21
N ALA A 367 -33.12 5.07 -18.57
CA ALA A 367 -33.85 5.87 -19.55
C ALA A 367 -34.61 7.04 -18.90
N GLU A 368 -34.69 7.08 -17.56
CA GLU A 368 -35.38 8.14 -16.82
C GLU A 368 -34.57 9.44 -16.90
N ASP A 369 -35.24 10.57 -17.10
CA ASP A 369 -34.59 11.88 -17.30
C ASP A 369 -33.71 12.30 -16.10
N GLU A 370 -34.07 11.88 -14.88
CA GLU A 370 -33.31 12.14 -13.66
C GLU A 370 -31.97 11.39 -13.61
N VAL A 371 -31.88 10.25 -14.30
CA VAL A 371 -30.74 9.31 -14.20
C VAL A 371 -29.88 9.34 -15.46
N LYS A 372 -30.49 9.56 -16.62
CA LYS A 372 -29.87 9.48 -17.94
C LYS A 372 -28.61 10.33 -18.08
N SER A 373 -28.55 11.50 -17.45
CA SER A 373 -27.37 12.38 -17.49
C SER A 373 -26.11 11.79 -16.86
N PHE A 374 -26.26 10.84 -15.91
CA PHE A 374 -25.13 10.20 -15.23
C PHE A 374 -24.51 9.05 -16.05
N PHE A 375 -25.19 8.61 -17.11
CA PHE A 375 -24.76 7.48 -17.95
C PHE A 375 -24.59 7.91 -19.42
N PRO A 376 -23.61 8.79 -19.72
CA PRO A 376 -23.35 9.20 -21.09
C PRO A 376 -22.83 8.04 -21.93
N ASP A 377 -23.17 8.01 -23.22
CA ASP A 377 -22.70 6.98 -24.16
C ASP A 377 -21.17 6.98 -24.30
N ASN A 378 -20.55 8.16 -24.16
CA ASN A 378 -19.11 8.36 -24.27
C ASN A 378 -18.58 9.13 -23.08
N VAL A 379 -17.56 8.58 -22.42
CA VAL A 379 -16.83 9.24 -21.34
C VAL A 379 -15.44 9.63 -21.86
N LYS A 380 -15.07 10.90 -21.72
CA LYS A 380 -13.72 11.35 -22.06
C LYS A 380 -12.75 10.91 -20.97
N ILE A 381 -11.73 10.16 -21.36
CA ILE A 381 -10.66 9.71 -20.44
C ILE A 381 -9.44 10.62 -20.64
N ASP A 382 -8.97 11.22 -19.55
CA ASP A 382 -7.69 11.91 -19.51
C ASP A 382 -6.61 10.94 -18.98
N PRO A 383 -5.62 10.55 -19.80
CA PRO A 383 -4.53 9.68 -19.34
C PRO A 383 -3.66 10.34 -18.26
N ASN A 384 -3.77 11.67 -18.11
CA ASN A 384 -3.08 12.47 -17.10
C ASN A 384 -1.57 12.19 -17.03
N GLY A 385 -0.93 11.94 -18.17
CA GLY A 385 0.52 11.71 -18.28
C GLY A 385 0.95 10.26 -18.01
N LYS A 386 0.00 9.36 -17.70
CA LYS A 386 0.22 7.91 -17.64
C LYS A 386 0.03 7.30 -19.02
N LYS A 387 0.83 6.29 -19.36
CA LYS A 387 0.78 5.58 -20.64
C LYS A 387 -0.12 4.36 -20.57
#